data_AF-A0A6J4TZI4-F1
#
_entry.id   AF-A0A6J4TZI4-F1
#
_cell.length_a   1.000
_cell.length_b   1.000
_cell.length_c   1.000
_cell.angle_alpha   90.00
_cell.angle_beta   90.00
_cell.angle_gamma   90.00
#
_symmetry.space_group_name_H-M   'P 1'
#
loop_
_entity.id
_entity.type
_entity.pdbx_description
1 polymer ?
#
loop_
_entity_poly.entity_id
_entity_poly.type
_entity_poly.pdbx_seq_one_letter_code
_entity_poly.pdbx_strand_id
1 'polypeptide(L)'
;MQPGTYNEMGAGDEWPFILAKIIASDIIIFATPIWWSNVSSEMQKVIERLDAVHDEILAGKPSRLDGKVGGIVITGDSDGAQHVIANIANFYNAIGLIFPPYATLSVMYEGQAKGAKTTREELWKKYEEYSSTAEKMVTQLLKYVGE
;
A
#
# COMPACT_ATOMS: atom_id res chain seq x y z
N MET A 1 -1.78 -5.76 15.56
CA MET A 1 -2.58 -4.53 15.63
C MET A 1 -4.06 -4.88 15.67
N GLN A 2 -4.85 -4.22 16.53
CA GLN A 2 -6.32 -4.38 16.59
C GLN A 2 -6.98 -3.74 15.34
N PRO A 3 -8.08 -4.29 14.80
CA PRO A 3 -8.89 -3.59 13.79
C PRO A 3 -9.56 -2.34 14.38
N GLY A 4 -9.99 -1.42 13.52
CA GLY A 4 -10.69 -0.19 13.91
C GLY A 4 -10.10 1.09 13.34
N THR A 5 -10.82 2.20 13.53
CA THR A 5 -10.60 3.45 12.79
C THR A 5 -9.86 4.54 13.56
N TYR A 6 -9.65 4.36 14.86
CA TYR A 6 -8.94 5.33 15.70
C TYR A 6 -7.47 4.96 15.89
N ASN A 7 -6.63 5.96 16.17
CA ASN A 7 -5.22 5.72 16.50
C ASN A 7 -5.06 4.90 17.79
N GLU A 8 -5.94 5.10 18.77
CA GLU A 8 -5.93 4.38 20.05
C GLU A 8 -7.10 3.40 20.10
N MET A 9 -6.84 2.08 19.92
CA MET A 9 -7.88 1.03 20.00
C MET A 9 -7.64 0.04 21.15
N GLY A 10 -6.65 0.29 22.01
CA GLY A 10 -6.34 -0.56 23.15
C GLY A 10 -4.87 -0.50 23.54
N ALA A 11 -4.56 -0.88 24.77
CA ALA A 11 -3.20 -0.83 25.29
C ALA A 11 -2.27 -1.79 24.54
N GLY A 12 -1.10 -1.28 24.13
CA GLY A 12 0.03 -2.10 23.69
C GLY A 12 0.02 -2.54 22.22
N ASP A 13 -0.77 -1.92 21.35
CA ASP A 13 -0.59 -2.13 19.91
C ASP A 13 0.58 -1.30 19.35
N GLU A 14 1.13 -1.75 18.22
CA GLU A 14 2.28 -1.10 17.57
C GLU A 14 1.87 0.02 16.61
N TRP A 15 0.57 0.37 16.55
CA TRP A 15 0.07 1.34 15.57
C TRP A 15 0.73 2.72 15.71
N PRO A 16 0.90 3.30 16.92
CA PRO A 16 1.56 4.59 17.05
C PRO A 16 2.98 4.62 16.44
N PHE A 17 3.73 3.52 16.54
CA PHE A 17 5.06 3.41 15.93
C PHE A 17 5.00 3.29 14.41
N ILE A 18 4.06 2.53 13.87
CA ILE A 18 3.83 2.40 12.43
C ILE A 18 3.40 3.75 11.84
N LEU A 19 2.43 4.41 12.47
CA LEU A 19 1.94 5.72 12.05
C LEU A 19 3.06 6.78 12.05
N ALA A 20 3.91 6.78 13.08
CA ALA A 20 5.07 7.67 13.14
C ALA A 20 6.02 7.47 11.94
N LYS A 21 6.26 6.21 11.53
CA LYS A 21 7.06 5.92 10.34
C LYS A 21 6.39 6.38 9.05
N ILE A 22 5.08 6.16 8.91
CA ILE A 22 4.31 6.61 7.74
C ILE A 22 4.43 8.12 7.58
N ILE A 23 4.21 8.88 8.65
CA ILE A 23 4.25 10.34 8.63
C ILE A 23 5.67 10.86 8.39
N ALA A 24 6.69 10.17 8.88
CA ALA A 24 8.08 10.54 8.65
C ALA A 24 8.59 10.20 7.23
N SER A 25 7.83 9.44 6.43
CA SER A 25 8.24 9.02 5.08
C SER A 25 7.82 10.04 4.02
N ASP A 26 8.63 10.21 2.98
CA ASP A 26 8.28 11.01 1.79
C ASP A 26 7.53 10.18 0.74
N ILE A 27 7.85 8.87 0.68
CA ILE A 27 7.21 7.88 -0.21
C ILE A 27 6.61 6.77 0.64
N ILE A 28 5.34 6.43 0.38
CA ILE A 28 4.61 5.36 1.06
C ILE A 28 4.18 4.33 0.01
N ILE A 29 4.59 3.08 0.20
CA ILE A 29 4.22 1.97 -0.69
C ILE A 29 3.35 0.96 0.06
N PHE A 30 2.11 0.78 -0.37
CA PHE A 30 1.28 -0.33 0.10
C PHE A 30 1.58 -1.57 -0.71
N ALA A 31 2.27 -2.51 -0.07
CA ALA A 31 2.56 -3.83 -0.61
C ALA A 31 1.59 -4.85 -0.01
N THR A 32 0.74 -5.47 -0.82
CA THR A 32 -0.28 -6.39 -0.32
C THR A 32 -0.55 -7.55 -1.28
N PRO A 33 -0.68 -8.79 -0.77
CA PRO A 33 -1.23 -9.88 -1.56
C PRO A 33 -2.73 -9.70 -1.77
N ILE A 34 -3.25 -10.28 -2.86
CA ILE A 34 -4.68 -10.32 -3.14
C ILE A 34 -5.35 -11.45 -2.35
N TRP A 35 -6.44 -11.12 -1.67
CA TRP A 35 -7.35 -12.09 -1.07
C TRP A 35 -8.77 -11.74 -1.43
N TRP A 36 -9.47 -12.62 -2.16
CA TRP A 36 -10.86 -12.40 -2.58
C TRP A 36 -11.08 -11.06 -3.30
N SER A 37 -10.19 -10.73 -4.26
CA SER A 37 -10.18 -9.45 -4.97
C SER A 37 -10.07 -8.21 -4.06
N ASN A 38 -9.51 -8.39 -2.87
CA ASN A 38 -9.29 -7.34 -1.89
C ASN A 38 -7.85 -7.40 -1.36
N VAL A 39 -7.45 -6.37 -0.60
CA VAL A 39 -6.19 -6.35 0.14
C VAL A 39 -6.16 -7.44 1.22
N SER A 40 -4.98 -7.76 1.74
CA SER A 40 -4.86 -8.60 2.93
C SER A 40 -5.54 -8.00 4.15
N SER A 41 -5.98 -8.85 5.08
CA SER A 41 -6.55 -8.42 6.36
C SER A 41 -5.60 -7.53 7.15
N GLU A 42 -4.28 -7.74 7.03
CA GLU A 42 -3.28 -6.87 7.66
C GLU A 42 -3.22 -5.48 7.01
N MET A 43 -3.28 -5.40 5.69
CA MET A 43 -3.33 -4.11 4.98
C MET A 43 -4.66 -3.40 5.24
N GLN A 44 -5.77 -4.13 5.29
CA GLN A 44 -7.08 -3.58 5.63
C GLN A 44 -7.05 -2.91 7.00
N LYS A 45 -6.42 -3.52 8.00
CA LYS A 45 -6.25 -2.90 9.32
C LYS A 45 -5.43 -1.61 9.26
N VAL A 46 -4.42 -1.51 8.40
CA VAL A 46 -3.65 -0.26 8.20
C VAL A 46 -4.52 0.83 7.57
N ILE A 47 -5.31 0.48 6.54
CA ILE A 47 -6.26 1.39 5.89
C ILE A 47 -7.30 1.90 6.89
N GLU A 48 -7.92 1.00 7.66
CA GLU A 48 -8.86 1.36 8.73
C GLU A 48 -8.23 2.34 9.70
N ARG A 49 -7.00 2.12 10.15
CA ARG A 49 -6.35 3.01 11.11
C ARG A 49 -5.95 4.37 10.56
N LEU A 50 -5.67 4.45 9.26
CA LEU A 50 -5.44 5.72 8.58
C LEU A 50 -6.74 6.50 8.32
N ASP A 51 -7.91 5.92 8.58
CA ASP A 51 -9.18 6.65 8.58
C ASP A 51 -9.17 7.82 9.58
N ALA A 52 -8.44 7.70 10.69
CA ALA A 52 -8.19 8.81 11.61
C ALA A 52 -7.55 10.04 10.95
N VAL A 53 -6.75 9.87 9.88
CA VAL A 53 -6.22 10.98 9.09
C VAL A 53 -7.33 11.63 8.26
N HIS A 54 -8.24 10.83 7.71
CA HIS A 54 -9.41 11.33 6.99
C HIS A 54 -10.36 12.10 7.92
N ASP A 55 -10.58 11.62 9.15
CA ASP A 55 -11.34 12.33 10.18
C ASP A 55 -10.76 13.72 10.48
N GLU A 56 -9.43 13.85 10.55
CA GLU A 56 -8.75 15.14 10.73
C GLU A 56 -9.05 16.10 9.57
N ILE A 57 -9.06 15.59 8.33
CA ILE A 57 -9.40 16.36 7.12
C ILE A 57 -10.85 16.84 7.18
N LEU A 58 -11.79 15.95 7.52
CA LEU A 58 -13.21 16.30 7.65
C LEU A 58 -13.46 17.31 8.78
N ALA A 59 -12.59 17.35 9.79
CA ALA A 59 -12.58 18.37 10.83
C ALA A 59 -11.92 19.71 10.40
N GLY A 60 -11.53 19.86 9.14
CA GLY A 60 -10.98 21.08 8.56
C GLY A 60 -9.47 21.26 8.74
N LYS A 61 -8.73 20.20 9.10
CA LYS A 61 -7.27 20.22 9.19
C LYS A 61 -6.65 19.80 7.85
N PRO A 62 -5.44 20.26 7.50
CA PRO A 62 -4.70 19.68 6.37
C PRO A 62 -4.36 18.20 6.65
N SER A 63 -4.15 17.42 5.59
CA SER A 63 -3.73 16.04 5.78
C SER A 63 -2.31 16.00 6.32
N ARG A 64 -2.05 15.08 7.25
CA ARG A 64 -0.68 14.76 7.69
C ARG A 64 0.15 14.09 6.59
N LEU A 65 -0.49 13.72 5.48
CA LEU A 65 0.13 13.08 4.32
C LEU A 65 0.22 13.99 3.09
N ASP A 66 -0.18 15.26 3.20
CA ASP A 66 -0.06 16.22 2.11
C ASP A 66 1.41 16.32 1.62
N GLY A 67 1.60 16.36 0.30
CA GLY A 67 2.91 16.42 -0.36
C GLY A 67 3.70 15.10 -0.37
N LYS A 68 3.15 14.01 0.19
CA LYS A 68 3.78 12.68 0.15
C LYS A 68 3.33 11.89 -1.06
N VAL A 69 4.18 10.99 -1.54
CA VAL A 69 3.94 10.20 -2.76
C VAL A 69 3.55 8.75 -2.42
N GLY A 70 2.47 8.26 -3.02
CA GLY A 70 1.95 6.91 -2.86
C GLY A 70 2.34 5.97 -4.01
N GLY A 71 2.65 4.72 -3.69
CA GLY A 71 2.84 3.63 -4.65
C GLY A 71 2.16 2.33 -4.20
N ILE A 72 1.86 1.43 -5.14
CA ILE A 72 1.15 0.19 -4.84
C ILE A 72 1.91 -1.02 -5.40
N VAL A 73 2.17 -2.02 -4.57
CA VAL A 73 2.75 -3.30 -4.99
C VAL A 73 1.77 -4.42 -4.67
N ILE A 74 1.48 -5.25 -5.67
CA ILE A 74 0.52 -6.35 -5.53
C ILE A 74 1.15 -7.67 -5.93
N THR A 75 0.90 -8.70 -5.14
CA THR A 75 1.16 -10.09 -5.50
C THR A 75 -0.11 -10.92 -5.44
N GLY A 76 -0.20 -11.95 -6.28
CA GLY A 76 -1.37 -12.81 -6.34
C GLY A 76 -1.14 -13.98 -7.27
N ASP A 77 -2.05 -14.95 -7.27
CA ASP A 77 -1.93 -16.14 -8.10
C ASP A 77 -2.56 -15.95 -9.49
N SER A 78 -3.72 -15.29 -9.56
CA SER A 78 -4.52 -15.27 -10.79
C SER A 78 -5.00 -13.87 -11.19
N ASP A 79 -5.84 -13.21 -10.37
CA ASP A 79 -6.59 -12.00 -10.74
C ASP A 79 -6.90 -11.11 -9.53
N GLY A 80 -7.45 -9.91 -9.77
CA GLY A 80 -7.95 -8.97 -8.76
C GLY A 80 -7.09 -7.73 -8.58
N ALA A 81 -5.92 -7.66 -9.25
CA ALA A 81 -4.95 -6.59 -9.05
C ALA A 81 -5.54 -5.21 -9.33
N GLN A 82 -6.27 -5.05 -10.44
CA GLN A 82 -6.84 -3.75 -10.83
C GLN A 82 -7.93 -3.26 -9.88
N HIS A 83 -8.75 -4.18 -9.33
CA HIS A 83 -9.73 -3.83 -8.30
C HIS A 83 -9.03 -3.34 -7.02
N VAL A 84 -8.02 -4.07 -6.55
CA VAL A 84 -7.25 -3.67 -5.37
C VAL A 84 -6.54 -2.34 -5.60
N ILE A 85 -5.92 -2.13 -6.77
CA ILE A 85 -5.32 -0.84 -7.15
C ILE A 85 -6.35 0.28 -7.09
N ALA A 86 -7.55 0.09 -7.66
CA ALA A 86 -8.58 1.11 -7.66
C ALA A 86 -9.00 1.50 -6.23
N ASN A 87 -9.17 0.53 -5.33
CA ASN A 87 -9.53 0.79 -3.93
C ASN A 87 -8.44 1.56 -3.19
N ILE A 88 -7.17 1.14 -3.32
CA ILE A 88 -6.05 1.82 -2.65
C ILE A 88 -5.81 3.21 -3.27
N ALA A 89 -5.90 3.36 -4.60
CA ALA A 89 -5.72 4.64 -5.26
C ALA A 89 -6.80 5.65 -4.84
N ASN A 90 -8.05 5.20 -4.73
CA ASN A 90 -9.13 6.03 -4.17
C ASN A 90 -8.83 6.43 -2.71
N PHE A 91 -8.34 5.50 -1.90
CA PHE A 91 -7.97 5.79 -0.51
C PHE A 91 -6.82 6.78 -0.41
N TYR A 92 -5.76 6.62 -1.22
CA TYR A 92 -4.65 7.56 -1.31
C TYR A 92 -5.12 8.96 -1.64
N ASN A 93 -6.03 9.09 -2.61
CA ASN A 93 -6.64 10.36 -2.95
C ASN A 93 -7.42 10.96 -1.76
N ALA A 94 -8.22 10.15 -1.07
CA ALA A 94 -9.06 10.60 0.05
C ALA A 94 -8.25 11.09 1.27
N ILE A 95 -7.00 10.65 1.43
CA ILE A 95 -6.13 11.02 2.56
C ILE A 95 -4.98 11.96 2.17
N GLY A 96 -4.97 12.50 0.94
CA GLY A 96 -4.00 13.54 0.53
C GLY A 96 -2.67 13.05 -0.03
N LEU A 97 -2.53 11.75 -0.34
CA LEU A 97 -1.33 11.24 -1.02
C LEU A 97 -1.37 11.58 -2.53
N ILE A 98 -0.22 12.00 -3.05
CA ILE A 98 0.01 12.12 -4.49
C ILE A 98 0.19 10.71 -5.05
N PHE A 99 -0.70 10.28 -5.94
CA PHE A 99 -0.59 9.00 -6.63
C PHE A 99 -0.24 9.25 -8.11
N PRO A 100 1.05 9.20 -8.50
CA PRO A 100 1.46 9.58 -9.84
C PRO A 100 1.14 8.49 -10.87
N PRO A 101 1.19 8.82 -12.18
CA PRO A 101 1.14 7.82 -13.25
C PRO A 101 2.15 6.70 -13.00
N TYR A 102 1.88 5.47 -13.45
CA TYR A 102 2.83 4.33 -13.35
C TYR A 102 3.33 3.98 -11.93
N ALA A 103 2.64 4.42 -10.87
CA ALA A 103 2.99 4.16 -9.47
C ALA A 103 2.54 2.78 -8.95
N THR A 104 2.34 1.81 -9.84
CA THR A 104 1.87 0.47 -9.48
C THR A 104 2.72 -0.63 -10.08
N LEU A 105 2.98 -1.68 -9.30
CA LEU A 105 3.59 -2.91 -9.76
C LEU A 105 2.74 -4.09 -9.29
N SER A 106 2.34 -4.97 -10.22
CA SER A 106 1.58 -6.18 -9.90
C SER A 106 2.25 -7.42 -10.49
N VAL A 107 2.44 -8.45 -9.68
CA VAL A 107 2.98 -9.76 -10.10
C VAL A 107 1.97 -10.85 -9.83
N MET A 108 1.28 -11.28 -10.90
CA MET A 108 0.36 -12.43 -10.87
C MET A 108 1.10 -13.68 -11.32
N TYR A 109 1.13 -14.71 -10.48
CA TYR A 109 1.87 -15.92 -10.74
C TYR A 109 1.30 -17.11 -9.97
N GLU A 110 0.95 -18.19 -10.68
CA GLU A 110 0.40 -19.43 -10.11
C GLU A 110 1.28 -20.08 -9.02
N GLY A 111 2.60 -19.81 -9.02
CA GLY A 111 3.49 -20.22 -7.94
C GLY A 111 3.20 -19.55 -6.58
N GLN A 112 2.32 -18.54 -6.57
CA GLN A 112 1.81 -17.89 -5.36
C GLN A 112 0.45 -18.45 -4.92
N ALA A 113 -0.09 -19.45 -5.62
CA ALA A 113 -1.37 -20.07 -5.29
C ALA A 113 -1.34 -20.77 -3.93
N LYS A 114 -2.52 -20.93 -3.33
CA LYS A 114 -2.67 -21.66 -2.06
C LYS A 114 -2.15 -23.09 -2.21
N GLY A 115 -1.17 -23.46 -1.39
CA GLY A 115 -0.56 -24.79 -1.39
C GLY A 115 0.57 -24.96 -2.42
N ALA A 116 0.86 -23.95 -3.23
CA ALA A 116 2.09 -23.91 -4.01
C ALA A 116 3.32 -24.00 -3.08
N LYS A 117 4.37 -24.66 -3.55
CA LYS A 117 5.63 -24.85 -2.82
C LYS A 117 6.79 -24.07 -3.45
N THR A 118 6.47 -23.02 -4.21
CA THR A 118 7.47 -22.17 -4.87
C THR A 118 8.40 -21.58 -3.83
N THR A 119 9.70 -21.75 -4.03
CA THR A 119 10.70 -21.27 -3.07
C THR A 119 10.88 -19.76 -3.19
N ARG A 120 11.53 -19.17 -2.19
CA ARG A 120 11.89 -17.75 -2.23
C ARG A 120 12.79 -17.43 -3.42
N GLU A 121 13.72 -18.32 -3.77
CA GLU A 121 14.63 -18.16 -4.91
C GLU A 121 13.88 -18.21 -6.25
N GLU A 122 12.88 -19.08 -6.37
CA GLU A 122 12.02 -19.17 -7.56
C GLU A 122 11.14 -17.91 -7.69
N LEU A 123 10.54 -17.45 -6.59
CA LEU A 123 9.81 -16.17 -6.57
C LEU A 123 10.71 -15.01 -6.96
N TRP A 124 11.96 -15.00 -6.47
CA TRP A 124 12.91 -13.95 -6.80
C TRP A 124 13.21 -13.89 -8.30
N LYS A 125 13.51 -15.05 -8.91
CA LYS A 125 13.68 -15.14 -10.37
C LYS A 125 12.45 -14.64 -11.12
N LYS A 126 11.25 -14.96 -10.63
CA LYS A 126 10.02 -14.45 -11.22
C LYS A 126 9.92 -12.93 -11.09
N TYR A 127 10.28 -12.36 -9.95
CA TYR A 127 10.24 -10.91 -9.72
C TYR A 127 11.28 -10.16 -10.56
N GLU A 128 12.44 -10.75 -10.88
CA GLU A 128 13.44 -10.17 -11.76
C GLU A 128 12.91 -9.88 -13.18
N GLU A 129 11.92 -10.66 -13.65
CA GLU A 129 11.24 -10.40 -14.92
C GLU A 129 10.51 -9.03 -14.93
N TYR A 130 10.20 -8.49 -13.75
CA TYR A 130 9.47 -7.22 -13.58
C TYR A 130 10.37 -6.04 -13.22
N SER A 131 11.70 -6.21 -13.21
CA SER A 131 12.66 -5.15 -12.84
C SER A 131 12.47 -3.87 -13.64
N SER A 132 12.24 -3.95 -14.96
CA SER A 132 12.01 -2.76 -15.78
C SER A 132 10.73 -1.98 -15.40
N THR A 133 9.70 -2.68 -14.93
CA THR A 133 8.47 -2.04 -14.42
C THR A 133 8.71 -1.43 -13.04
N ALA A 134 9.45 -2.13 -12.18
CA ALA A 134 9.84 -1.61 -10.87
C ALA A 134 10.71 -0.34 -11.00
N GLU A 135 11.67 -0.32 -11.92
CA GLU A 135 12.51 0.85 -12.20
C GLU A 135 11.71 2.06 -12.69
N LYS A 136 10.74 1.83 -13.58
CA LYS A 136 9.81 2.88 -14.04
C LYS A 136 8.98 3.43 -12.88
N MET A 137 8.42 2.56 -12.05
CA MET A 137 7.67 2.95 -10.86
C MET A 137 8.53 3.79 -9.92
N VAL A 138 9.75 3.33 -9.59
CA VAL A 138 10.67 4.06 -8.71
C VAL A 138 11.04 5.44 -9.28
N THR A 139 11.43 5.49 -10.55
CA THR A 139 11.77 6.76 -11.24
C THR A 139 10.62 7.76 -11.13
N GLN A 140 9.40 7.26 -11.31
CA GLN A 140 8.20 8.07 -11.32
C GLN A 140 7.76 8.50 -9.91
N LEU A 141 7.93 7.65 -8.89
CA LEU A 141 7.70 8.06 -7.50
C LEU A 141 8.69 9.18 -7.08
N LEU A 142 9.98 9.02 -7.40
CA LEU A 142 11.02 9.99 -7.07
C LEU A 142 10.79 11.37 -7.72
N LYS A 143 10.18 11.39 -8.91
CA LYS A 143 9.89 12.64 -9.62
C LYS A 143 8.92 13.56 -8.86
N TYR A 144 8.00 12.98 -8.09
CA TYR A 144 6.93 13.71 -7.38
C TYR A 144 7.26 13.99 -5.92
N VAL A 145 8.44 13.58 -5.44
CA VAL A 145 8.85 13.89 -4.06
C VAL A 145 9.16 15.38 -3.95
N GLY A 146 8.47 16.07 -3.04
CA GLY A 146 8.67 17.49 -2.79
C GLY A 146 7.91 18.45 -3.72
N GLU A 147 6.97 17.94 -4.52
CA GLU A 147 5.92 18.74 -5.17
C GLU A 147 4.82 19.14 -4.17
#